data_AF-A0A538S6N1-F1
#
_entry.id   AF-A0A538S6N1-F1
#
_cell.length_a   1.000
_cell.length_b   1.000
_cell.length_c   1.000
_cell.angle_alpha   90.00
_cell.angle_beta   90.00
_cell.angle_gamma   90.00
#
_symmetry.space_group_name_H-M   'P 1'
#
loop_
_entity.id
_entity.type
_entity.pdbx_description
1 polymer ?
#
loop_
_entity_poly.entity_id
_entity_poly.type
_entity_poly.pdbx_seq_one_letter_code
_entity_poly.pdbx_strand_id
1 'polypeptide(L)'
;MSARLQQTIRVLRSVCILALALGYAAFYSIFPSATFPVSGDASFPWIFLVLAAASVLGAMEAAELQEAVVAAMLALPLGYLVTVLLAFSPAFAGLYFLEPSLVPFFMARYSILVLA
;
A
#
# COMPACT_ATOMS: atom_id res chain seq x y z
N MET A 1 24.22 12.73 15.65
CA MET A 1 22.82 12.23 15.74
C MET A 1 22.75 11.20 16.86
N SER A 2 21.70 11.19 17.67
CA SER A 2 21.53 10.16 18.71
C SER A 2 21.16 8.81 18.07
N ALA A 3 21.62 7.69 18.65
CA ALA A 3 21.33 6.35 18.15
C ALA A 3 19.80 6.08 18.04
N ARG A 4 19.01 6.65 18.95
CA ARG A 4 17.54 6.60 18.92
C ARG A 4 16.94 7.28 17.69
N LEU A 5 17.48 8.43 17.28
CA LEU A 5 16.98 9.15 16.11
C LEU A 5 17.24 8.36 14.82
N GLN A 6 18.41 7.74 14.71
CA GLN A 6 18.74 6.87 13.57
C GLN A 6 17.82 5.65 13.49
N GLN A 7 17.52 5.04 14.64
CA GLN A 7 16.58 3.94 14.75
C GLN A 7 15.16 4.35 14.31
N THR A 8 14.65 5.48 14.79
CA THR A 8 13.32 5.99 14.36
C THR A 8 13.26 6.23 12.85
N ILE A 9 14.32 6.81 12.26
CA ILE A 9 14.37 7.07 10.82
C ILE A 9 14.33 5.77 10.01
N ARG A 10 15.09 4.74 10.42
CA ARG A 10 15.07 3.43 9.77
C ARG A 10 13.69 2.80 9.80
N VAL A 11 13.08 2.73 10.97
CA VAL A 11 11.71 2.21 11.14
C VAL A 11 10.74 2.98 10.25
N LEU A 12 10.79 4.32 10.25
CA LEU A 12 9.90 5.14 9.43
C LEU A 12 10.08 4.89 7.93
N ARG A 13 11.32 4.71 7.45
CA ARG A 13 11.61 4.37 6.05
C ARG A 13 11.04 3.01 5.68
N SER A 14 11.25 1.98 6.51
CA SER A 14 10.65 0.66 6.29
C SER A 14 9.12 0.73 6.26
N VAL A 15 8.51 1.48 7.18
CA VAL A 15 7.05 1.71 7.21
C VAL A 15 6.58 2.32 5.89
N CYS A 16 7.23 3.38 5.40
CA CYS A 16 6.84 4.04 4.17
C CYS A 16 6.96 3.11 2.95
N ILE A 17 8.05 2.35 2.84
CA ILE A 17 8.28 1.40 1.73
C ILE A 17 7.17 0.35 1.71
N LEU A 18 6.92 -0.29 2.86
CA LEU A 18 5.92 -1.34 3.00
C LEU A 18 4.51 -0.80 2.77
N ALA A 19 4.18 0.37 3.33
CA ALA A 19 2.87 0.98 3.18
C ALA A 19 2.57 1.39 1.74
N LEU A 20 3.56 1.94 1.01
CA LEU A 20 3.40 2.28 -0.40
C LEU A 20 3.16 1.03 -1.25
N ALA A 21 3.92 -0.04 -1.00
CA ALA A 21 3.77 -1.30 -1.73
C ALA A 21 2.42 -1.97 -1.45
N LEU A 22 2.00 -1.99 -0.18
CA LEU A 22 0.69 -2.51 0.22
C LEU A 22 -0.44 -1.66 -0.38
N GLY A 23 -0.28 -0.33 -0.32
CA GLY A 23 -1.21 0.64 -0.87
C GLY A 23 -1.42 0.47 -2.37
N TYR A 24 -0.31 0.36 -3.12
CA TYR A 24 -0.30 0.08 -4.55
C TYR A 24 -0.89 -1.29 -4.87
N ALA A 25 -0.49 -2.36 -4.15
CA ALA A 25 -0.98 -3.71 -4.40
C ALA A 25 -2.51 -3.77 -4.24
N ALA A 26 -3.04 -3.19 -3.16
CA ALA A 26 -4.49 -3.13 -2.94
C ALA A 26 -5.20 -2.25 -4.00
N PHE A 27 -4.61 -1.13 -4.39
CA PHE A 27 -5.17 -0.30 -5.47
C PHE A 27 -5.17 -1.03 -6.82
N TYR A 28 -4.07 -1.68 -7.18
CA TYR A 28 -3.92 -2.45 -8.41
C TYR A 28 -4.86 -3.66 -8.46
N SER A 29 -5.14 -4.29 -7.33
CA SER A 29 -6.18 -5.34 -7.24
C SER A 29 -7.58 -4.85 -7.61
N ILE A 30 -7.85 -3.54 -7.47
CA ILE A 30 -9.14 -2.92 -7.76
C ILE A 30 -9.13 -2.28 -9.16
N PHE A 31 -8.02 -1.66 -9.54
CA PHE A 31 -7.80 -0.99 -10.82
C PHE A 31 -6.52 -1.51 -11.50
N PRO A 32 -6.55 -2.73 -12.06
CA PRO A 32 -5.37 -3.43 -12.58
C PRO A 32 -4.75 -2.87 -13.87
N SER A 33 -5.27 -1.78 -14.43
CA SER A 33 -4.66 -1.13 -15.60
C SER A 33 -4.72 0.41 -15.52
N ALA A 34 -3.72 1.05 -16.13
CA ALA A 34 -3.68 2.51 -16.34
C ALA A 34 -4.58 2.98 -17.50
N THR A 35 -5.28 2.05 -18.15
CA THR A 35 -6.21 2.33 -19.24
C THR A 35 -7.62 2.35 -18.71
N PHE A 36 -8.33 3.44 -19.00
CA PHE A 36 -9.75 3.56 -18.72
C PHE A 36 -10.56 3.38 -20.01
N PRO A 37 -11.55 2.47 -20.06
CA PRO A 37 -11.98 1.54 -19.01
C PRO A 37 -10.98 0.38 -18.78
N VAL A 38 -10.99 -0.15 -17.56
CA VAL A 38 -10.11 -1.27 -17.16
C VAL A 38 -10.42 -2.50 -18.02
N SER A 39 -9.40 -3.01 -18.69
CA SER A 39 -9.49 -4.18 -19.55
C SER A 39 -8.47 -5.23 -19.11
N GLY A 40 -8.78 -5.94 -18.02
CA GLY A 40 -7.93 -7.03 -17.52
C GLY A 40 -8.10 -7.26 -16.02
N ASP A 41 -7.73 -8.46 -15.57
CA ASP A 41 -7.65 -8.81 -14.16
C ASP A 41 -6.28 -8.44 -13.56
N ALA A 42 -6.23 -8.30 -12.24
CA ALA A 42 -4.98 -8.05 -11.54
C ALA A 42 -4.03 -9.26 -11.65
N SER A 43 -2.79 -8.99 -12.07
CA SER A 43 -1.74 -10.01 -12.12
C SER A 43 -1.24 -10.35 -10.71
N PHE A 44 -1.59 -11.54 -10.23
CA PHE A 44 -1.08 -12.06 -8.95
C PHE A 44 0.47 -12.10 -8.92
N PRO A 45 1.19 -12.59 -9.96
CA PRO A 45 2.65 -12.55 -9.98
C PRO A 45 3.22 -11.14 -9.81
N TRP A 46 2.54 -10.12 -10.37
CA TRP A 46 2.97 -8.73 -10.24
C TRP A 46 2.78 -8.21 -8.82
N ILE A 47 1.60 -8.45 -8.22
CA ILE A 47 1.32 -8.09 -6.82
C ILE A 47 2.35 -8.73 -5.89
N PHE A 48 2.60 -10.03 -6.07
CA PHE A 48 3.58 -10.75 -5.28
C PHE A 48 4.98 -10.16 -5.43
N LEU A 49 5.40 -9.85 -6.66
CA LEU A 49 6.71 -9.26 -6.94
C LEU A 49 6.88 -7.89 -6.27
N VAL A 50 5.86 -7.03 -6.32
CA VAL A 50 5.89 -5.72 -5.66
C VAL A 50 6.02 -5.86 -4.14
N LEU A 51 5.22 -6.74 -3.54
CA LEU A 51 5.27 -6.98 -2.10
C LEU A 51 6.59 -7.62 -1.67
N ALA A 52 7.12 -8.57 -2.44
CA ALA A 52 8.40 -9.22 -2.20
C ALA A 52 9.57 -8.24 -2.33
N ALA A 53 9.58 -7.37 -3.34
CA ALA A 53 10.59 -6.34 -3.48
C ALA A 53 10.56 -5.36 -2.29
N ALA A 54 9.36 -4.93 -1.88
CA ALA A 54 9.20 -4.03 -0.75
C ALA A 54 9.59 -4.67 0.59
N SER A 55 9.33 -5.97 0.79
CA SER A 55 9.73 -6.69 1.99
C SER A 55 11.25 -6.81 2.08
N VAL A 56 11.94 -7.10 0.98
CA VAL A 56 13.42 -7.11 0.92
C VAL A 56 13.98 -5.73 1.25
N LEU A 57 13.47 -4.67 0.62
CA LEU A 57 13.93 -3.31 0.86
C LEU A 57 13.65 -2.86 2.31
N GLY A 58 12.47 -3.16 2.84
CA GLY A 58 12.10 -2.86 4.22
C GLY A 58 12.95 -3.62 5.24
N ALA A 59 13.33 -4.86 4.93
CA ALA A 59 14.20 -5.68 5.76
C ALA A 59 15.66 -5.21 5.75
N MET A 60 16.18 -4.71 4.61
CA MET A 60 17.54 -4.15 4.53
C MET A 60 17.72 -2.91 5.40
N GLU A 61 16.65 -2.15 5.65
CA GLU A 61 16.66 -0.97 6.51
C GLU A 61 16.51 -1.31 8.01
N ALA A 62 15.97 -2.49 8.34
CA ALA A 62 15.77 -2.92 9.73
C ALA A 62 17.07 -3.51 10.31
N ALA A 63 17.49 -3.03 11.47
CA ALA A 63 18.67 -3.59 12.15
C ALA A 63 18.34 -4.86 12.94
N GLU A 64 17.09 -4.98 13.38
CA GLU A 64 16.60 -6.06 14.25
C GLU A 64 15.23 -6.55 13.77
N LEU A 65 14.89 -7.80 14.08
CA LEU A 65 13.58 -8.37 13.76
C LEU A 65 12.44 -7.56 14.37
N GLN A 66 12.63 -7.03 15.58
CA GLN A 66 11.62 -6.21 16.25
C GLN A 66 11.30 -4.93 15.46
N GLU A 67 12.32 -4.28 14.87
CA GLU A 67 12.13 -3.08 14.04
C GLU A 67 11.32 -3.41 12.78
N ALA A 68 11.63 -4.54 12.13
CA ALA A 68 10.91 -5.01 10.96
C ALA A 68 9.44 -5.33 11.26
N VAL A 69 9.16 -6.00 12.39
CA VAL A 69 7.79 -6.33 12.82
C VAL A 69 6.99 -5.07 13.13
N VAL A 70 7.59 -4.12 13.87
CA VAL A 70 6.93 -2.83 14.15
C VAL A 70 6.66 -2.08 12.86
N ALA A 71 7.61 -2.07 11.92
CA ALA A 71 7.43 -1.42 10.64
C ALA A 71 6.29 -2.05 9.82
N ALA A 72 6.21 -3.38 9.79
CA ALA A 72 5.13 -4.10 9.11
C ALA A 72 3.75 -3.82 9.75
N MET A 73 3.66 -3.83 11.08
CA MET A 73 2.42 -3.51 11.79
C MET A 73 1.94 -2.07 11.53
N LEU A 74 2.87 -1.10 11.52
CA LEU A 74 2.56 0.30 11.22
C LEU A 74 2.29 0.55 9.72
N ALA A 75 2.84 -0.28 8.84
CA ALA A 75 2.60 -0.19 7.41
C ALA A 75 1.17 -0.59 7.01
N LEU A 76 0.46 -1.40 7.82
CA LEU A 76 -0.92 -1.78 7.55
C LEU A 76 -1.90 -0.59 7.54
N PRO A 77 -2.03 0.21 8.63
CA PRO A 77 -2.93 1.36 8.63
C PRO A 77 -2.47 2.45 7.64
N LEU A 78 -1.16 2.63 7.46
CA LEU A 78 -0.65 3.60 6.50
C LEU A 78 -0.91 3.15 5.06
N GLY A 79 -0.76 1.86 4.76
CA GLY A 79 -1.05 1.27 3.45
C GLY A 79 -2.53 1.40 3.10
N TYR A 80 -3.43 1.18 4.06
CA TYR A 80 -4.86 1.45 3.88
C TYR A 80 -5.12 2.92 3.50
N LEU A 81 -4.52 3.88 4.21
CA LEU A 81 -4.64 5.30 3.87
C LEU A 81 -4.12 5.60 2.46
N VAL A 82 -2.99 5.02 2.07
CA VAL A 82 -2.44 5.15 0.71
C VAL A 82 -3.42 4.58 -0.32
N THR A 83 -4.00 3.40 -0.09
CA THR A 83 -5.00 2.82 -1.01
C THR A 83 -6.20 3.75 -1.17
N VAL A 84 -6.72 4.31 -0.07
CA VAL A 84 -7.84 5.26 -0.11
C VAL A 84 -7.47 6.50 -0.95
N LEU A 85 -6.28 7.07 -0.71
CA LEU A 85 -5.80 8.22 -1.48
C LEU A 85 -5.65 7.91 -2.97
N LEU A 86 -5.08 6.75 -3.31
CA LEU A 86 -4.94 6.30 -4.69
C LEU A 86 -6.29 6.05 -5.35
N ALA A 87 -7.25 5.50 -4.62
CA ALA A 87 -8.61 5.26 -5.09
C ALA A 87 -9.40 6.54 -5.39
N PHE A 88 -9.13 7.63 -4.67
CA PHE A 88 -9.68 8.95 -4.99
C PHE A 88 -8.95 9.64 -6.15
N SER A 89 -7.75 9.20 -6.53
CA SER A 89 -6.98 9.83 -7.62
C SER A 89 -7.73 9.91 -8.97
N PRO A 90 -8.49 8.89 -9.42
CA PRO A 90 -9.26 8.98 -10.67
C PRO A 90 -10.44 9.96 -10.55
N ALA A 91 -11.02 10.11 -9.35
CA ALA A 91 -12.06 11.09 -9.09
C ALA A 91 -11.52 12.53 -9.18
N PHE A 92 -10.33 12.79 -8.62
CA PHE A 92 -9.64 14.08 -8.79
C PHE A 92 -9.20 14.33 -10.23
N ALA A 93 -8.85 13.29 -10.98
CA ALA A 93 -8.51 13.38 -12.40
C ALA A 93 -9.74 13.59 -13.31
N GLY A 94 -10.96 13.62 -12.77
CA GLY A 94 -12.19 13.83 -13.53
C GLY A 94 -12.62 12.61 -14.37
N LEU A 95 -12.04 11.44 -14.11
CA LEU A 95 -12.31 10.22 -14.88
C LEU A 95 -13.61 9.52 -14.45
N TYR A 96 -14.15 9.85 -13.27
CA TYR A 96 -15.41 9.30 -12.75
C TYR A 96 -16.18 10.28 -11.86
N PHE A 97 -17.52 10.23 -11.94
CA PHE A 97 -18.43 10.77 -10.92
C PHE A 97 -18.69 9.70 -9.85
N LEU A 98 -17.75 9.50 -8.92
CA LEU A 98 -17.98 8.65 -7.75
C LEU A 98 -18.73 9.45 -6.69
N GLU A 99 -19.87 8.93 -6.24
CA GLU A 99 -20.52 9.45 -5.03
C GLU A 99 -19.59 9.18 -3.83
N PRO A 100 -19.04 10.22 -3.16
CA PRO A 100 -17.93 10.06 -2.22
C PRO A 100 -18.23 9.13 -1.03
N SER A 101 -19.52 8.93 -0.72
CA SER A 101 -20.01 8.06 0.35
C SER A 101 -19.78 6.56 0.09
N LEU A 102 -19.58 6.15 -1.16
CA LEU A 102 -19.45 4.73 -1.53
C LEU A 102 -18.00 4.25 -1.57
N VAL A 103 -17.02 5.16 -1.67
CA VAL A 103 -15.60 4.83 -1.80
C VAL A 103 -15.05 4.04 -0.60
N PRO A 104 -15.36 4.39 0.68
CA PRO A 104 -14.91 3.60 1.83
C PRO A 104 -15.49 2.18 1.83
N PHE A 105 -16.72 2.01 1.32
CA PHE A 105 -17.44 0.73 1.31
C PHE A 105 -16.91 -0.21 0.21
N PHE A 106 -16.61 0.33 -0.98
CA PHE A 106 -15.90 -0.39 -2.03
C PHE A 106 -14.49 -0.79 -1.56
N MET A 107 -13.75 0.14 -0.95
CA MET A 107 -12.41 -0.15 -0.43
C MET A 107 -12.44 -1.21 0.67
N ALA A 108 -13.36 -1.14 1.64
CA ALA A 108 -13.48 -2.15 2.69
C ALA A 108 -13.80 -3.54 2.13
N ARG A 109 -14.67 -3.62 1.11
CA ARG A 109 -15.05 -4.88 0.48
C ARG A 109 -13.90 -5.55 -0.28
N TYR A 110 -13.04 -4.78 -0.95
CA TYR A 110 -11.93 -5.32 -1.75
C TYR A 110 -10.61 -5.44 -0.96
N SER A 111 -10.39 -4.63 0.09
CA SER A 111 -9.22 -4.74 0.96
C SER A 111 -9.28 -5.94 1.91
N ILE A 112 -10.47 -6.40 2.29
CA ILE A 112 -10.64 -7.65 3.05
C ILE A 112 -10.06 -8.86 2.28
N LEU A 113 -10.14 -8.88 0.95
CA LEU A 113 -9.55 -9.96 0.14
C LEU A 113 -8.03 -9.89 0.01
N VAL A 114 -7.42 -8.75 0.34
CA VAL A 114 -5.96 -8.55 0.33
C VAL A 114 -5.37 -8.69 1.75
N LEU A 115 -6.19 -8.46 2.78
CA LEU A 115 -5.81 -8.53 4.20
C LEU A 115 -6.22 -9.83 4.91
N ALA A 116 -7.11 -10.64 4.33
CA ALA A 116 -7.51 -11.98 4.81
C ALA A 116 -6.82 -13.08 4.01
#